data_AF-A0A7Z2T7V9-F1
#
_entry.id   AF-A0A7Z2T7V9-F1
#
_cell.length_a   1.000
_cell.length_b   1.000
_cell.length_c   1.000
_cell.angle_alpha   90.00
_cell.angle_beta   90.00
_cell.angle_gamma   90.00
#
_symmetry.space_group_name_H-M   'P 1'
#
loop_
_entity.id
_entity.type
_entity.pdbx_description
1 polymer ?
#
loop_
_entity_poly.entity_id
_entity_poly.type
_entity_poly.pdbx_seq_one_letter_code
_entity_poly.pdbx_strand_id
1 'polypeptide(L)'
;MFKHKVSILTGALALAIVGCDSDSSSTDTTPFSLAVSDAAIDEVDEVVIVVSKVALKSGSDPIVFNVYLMDEEGNPIDEDGNPLEEGEDPIPLSIDLLQYQGGESLTLINEQVVPVGQYQMCLFVHDGDHPDYPSYVIESENTTSMPLSVSGNGKCPTANGEEDEFTGILFFNNAFTINTPNNDYVVEFDLRRGLKEATGNDEGFTIQRTSVSLVNTILTGEISGTVSSTLYDDCETDTESITGYAHALYLYQGDVDIDSMTPFAEGGPVTAANVVLDEETNMYRYEFGFISEGDYSLGYTCTANDDSEDGIVENGEFSIYRAESNISVVADEDTTVDFN
;
A
#
# COMPACT_ATOMS: atom_id res chain seq x y z
N MET A 1 -10.36 21.48 9.05
CA MET A 1 -11.61 21.21 8.29
C MET A 1 -12.14 19.88 8.81
N PHE A 2 -13.41 19.76 9.18
CA PHE A 2 -13.95 18.58 9.88
C PHE A 2 -13.68 17.29 9.08
N LYS A 3 -12.70 16.48 9.53
CA LYS A 3 -12.48 15.10 9.06
C LYS A 3 -13.72 14.29 9.42
N HIS A 4 -14.63 14.11 8.45
CA HIS A 4 -15.62 13.05 8.54
C HIS A 4 -14.86 11.76 8.24
N LYS A 5 -14.75 10.89 9.23
CA LYS A 5 -14.33 9.50 9.01
C LYS A 5 -15.40 8.87 8.12
N VAL A 6 -15.15 8.79 6.82
CA VAL A 6 -15.97 7.97 5.92
C VAL A 6 -15.45 6.55 6.10
N SER A 7 -16.23 5.72 6.78
CA SER A 7 -15.94 4.30 6.93
C SER A 7 -16.42 3.59 5.66
N ILE A 8 -15.53 3.42 4.69
CA ILE A 8 -15.86 2.69 3.45
C ILE A 8 -15.61 1.19 3.73
N LEU A 9 -16.70 0.42 3.83
CA LEU A 9 -16.67 -1.04 3.94
C LEU A 9 -17.07 -1.63 2.58
N THR A 10 -16.10 -2.16 1.85
CA THR A 10 -16.31 -2.68 0.50
C THR A 10 -16.70 -4.17 0.53
N GLY A 11 -17.86 -4.52 -0.04
CA GLY A 11 -18.35 -5.90 -0.15
C GLY A 11 -18.10 -6.50 -1.54
N ALA A 12 -17.37 -7.61 -1.63
CA ALA A 12 -17.19 -8.34 -2.89
C ALA A 12 -18.34 -9.35 -3.10
N LEU A 13 -19.01 -9.28 -4.26
CA LEU A 13 -20.11 -10.20 -4.60
C LEU A 13 -19.58 -11.49 -5.25
N ALA A 14 -19.62 -12.61 -4.53
CA ALA A 14 -19.22 -13.92 -5.05
C ALA A 14 -20.36 -14.62 -5.83
N LEU A 15 -20.17 -14.85 -7.13
CA LEU A 15 -21.01 -15.74 -7.94
C LEU A 15 -20.53 -17.19 -7.80
N ALA A 16 -21.13 -17.96 -6.88
CA ALA A 16 -20.88 -19.39 -6.78
C ALA A 16 -21.66 -20.17 -7.84
N ILE A 17 -20.96 -20.74 -8.83
CA ILE A 17 -21.55 -21.68 -9.80
C ILE A 17 -21.61 -23.07 -9.15
N VAL A 18 -22.81 -23.60 -8.98
CA VAL A 18 -23.05 -24.97 -8.50
C VAL A 18 -22.74 -25.97 -9.62
N GLY A 19 -21.62 -26.69 -9.49
CA GLY A 19 -21.28 -27.87 -10.28
C GLY A 19 -21.40 -29.13 -9.42
N CYS A 20 -22.26 -30.06 -9.83
CA CYS A 20 -22.50 -31.35 -9.17
C CYS A 20 -21.73 -32.45 -9.90
N ASP A 21 -20.73 -33.09 -9.27
CA ASP A 21 -20.45 -34.53 -9.35
C ASP A 21 -19.31 -34.98 -8.37
N SER A 22 -19.62 -36.01 -7.57
CA SER A 22 -18.76 -37.01 -6.88
C SER A 22 -17.49 -36.66 -6.06
N ASP A 23 -17.41 -37.30 -4.89
CA ASP A 23 -16.32 -37.44 -3.89
C ASP A 23 -16.14 -36.32 -2.86
N SER A 24 -16.85 -36.47 -1.74
CA SER A 24 -16.85 -35.58 -0.58
C SER A 24 -15.62 -35.78 0.31
N SER A 25 -14.52 -35.10 0.01
CA SER A 25 -13.65 -34.53 1.05
C SER A 25 -14.16 -33.12 1.32
N SER A 26 -14.81 -32.87 2.46
CA SER A 26 -15.14 -31.51 2.87
C SER A 26 -13.84 -30.74 3.03
N THR A 27 -13.54 -29.84 2.09
CA THR A 27 -12.47 -28.86 2.26
C THR A 27 -12.95 -27.87 3.30
N ASP A 28 -12.22 -27.77 4.42
CA ASP A 28 -12.51 -26.75 5.41
C ASP A 28 -12.47 -25.37 4.74
N THR A 29 -13.36 -24.47 5.15
CA THR A 29 -13.39 -23.08 4.66
C THR A 29 -13.20 -22.14 5.82
N THR A 30 -12.76 -20.92 5.52
CA THR A 30 -12.44 -19.90 6.52
C THR A 30 -12.68 -18.51 5.92
N PRO A 31 -12.99 -17.49 6.73
CA PRO A 31 -13.02 -16.11 6.26
C PRO A 31 -11.65 -15.66 5.74
N PHE A 32 -11.67 -14.90 4.65
CA PHE A 32 -10.53 -14.21 4.05
C PHE A 32 -10.91 -12.73 3.84
N SER A 33 -10.06 -11.85 4.33
CA SER A 33 -10.18 -10.42 4.15
C SER A 33 -8.92 -9.88 3.47
N LEU A 34 -9.11 -8.88 2.60
CA LEU A 34 -8.04 -8.16 1.93
C LEU A 34 -8.31 -6.67 2.03
N ALA A 35 -7.31 -5.91 2.44
CA ALA A 35 -7.30 -4.46 2.40
C ALA A 35 -6.12 -3.94 1.58
N VAL A 36 -6.07 -2.63 1.35
CA VAL A 36 -4.97 -1.91 0.72
C VAL A 36 -4.52 -0.76 1.62
N SER A 37 -3.22 -0.51 1.66
CA SER A 37 -2.58 0.58 2.39
C SER A 37 -1.33 1.03 1.63
N ASP A 38 -0.67 2.07 2.13
CA ASP A 38 0.56 2.62 1.60
C ASP A 38 1.54 3.06 2.71
N ALA A 39 2.83 2.90 2.46
CA ALA A 39 3.88 3.56 3.20
C ALA A 39 4.14 4.97 2.65
N ALA A 40 4.26 5.93 3.56
CA ALA A 40 4.20 7.34 3.22
C ALA A 40 5.24 7.81 2.18
N ILE A 41 4.80 8.73 1.33
CA ILE A 41 5.57 9.41 0.26
C ILE A 41 5.42 10.94 0.38
N ASP A 42 6.41 11.69 -0.09
CA ASP A 42 6.37 13.16 -0.19
C ASP A 42 6.13 13.62 -1.64
N GLU A 43 5.97 14.92 -1.86
CA GLU A 43 5.95 15.57 -3.19
C GLU A 43 4.78 15.18 -4.12
N VAL A 44 3.80 14.44 -3.61
CA VAL A 44 2.54 14.13 -4.29
C VAL A 44 1.34 14.51 -3.42
N ASP A 45 0.30 15.04 -4.07
CA ASP A 45 -0.95 15.46 -3.44
C ASP A 45 -2.03 14.37 -3.53
N GLU A 46 -2.02 13.55 -4.59
CA GLU A 46 -2.91 12.39 -4.76
C GLU A 46 -2.20 11.25 -5.51
N VAL A 47 -2.39 10.01 -5.08
CA VAL A 47 -1.99 8.81 -5.84
C VAL A 47 -3.16 7.86 -5.90
N VAL A 48 -3.88 7.91 -7.03
CA VAL A 48 -5.16 7.22 -7.20
C VAL A 48 -5.01 5.98 -8.05
N ILE A 49 -5.34 4.82 -7.47
CA ILE A 49 -5.44 3.54 -8.16
C ILE A 49 -6.89 3.12 -8.32
N VAL A 50 -7.24 2.54 -9.46
CA VAL A 50 -8.57 1.97 -9.72
C VAL A 50 -8.50 0.46 -9.72
N VAL A 51 -8.97 -0.18 -8.63
CA VAL A 51 -8.97 -1.62 -8.46
C VAL A 51 -10.26 -2.23 -8.99
N SER A 52 -10.15 -3.18 -9.92
CA SER A 52 -11.32 -3.85 -10.52
C SER A 52 -11.53 -5.27 -10.01
N LYS A 53 -10.45 -5.96 -9.62
CA LYS A 53 -10.51 -7.39 -9.30
C LYS A 53 -9.34 -7.87 -8.45
N VAL A 54 -9.60 -8.95 -7.72
CA VAL A 54 -8.62 -9.79 -7.03
C VAL A 54 -8.83 -11.24 -7.45
N ALA A 55 -7.75 -11.97 -7.72
CA ALA A 55 -7.81 -13.40 -7.98
C ALA A 55 -6.91 -14.19 -7.02
N LEU A 56 -7.49 -15.17 -6.34
CA LEU A 56 -6.78 -16.16 -5.52
C LEU A 56 -6.57 -17.44 -6.32
N LYS A 57 -5.31 -17.77 -6.61
CA LYS A 57 -4.93 -18.94 -7.39
C LYS A 57 -4.56 -20.11 -6.47
N SER A 58 -5.38 -21.16 -6.52
CA SER A 58 -5.06 -22.49 -5.98
C SER A 58 -5.33 -23.54 -7.06
N GLY A 59 -4.28 -24.03 -7.72
CA GLY A 59 -4.43 -24.96 -8.85
C GLY A 59 -4.77 -24.29 -10.18
N SER A 60 -5.70 -24.89 -10.94
CA SER A 60 -6.06 -24.50 -12.31
C SER A 60 -7.14 -23.43 -12.43
N ASP A 61 -8.06 -23.35 -11.46
CA ASP A 61 -9.20 -22.45 -11.49
C ASP A 61 -9.10 -21.47 -10.31
N PRO A 62 -8.86 -20.17 -10.57
CA PRO A 62 -8.74 -19.19 -9.51
C PRO A 62 -10.13 -18.79 -8.97
N ILE A 63 -10.16 -18.43 -7.68
CA ILE A 63 -11.30 -17.76 -7.06
C ILE A 63 -11.15 -16.27 -7.40
N VAL A 64 -12.19 -15.67 -7.98
CA VAL A 64 -12.16 -14.29 -8.44
C VAL A 64 -13.16 -13.46 -7.64
N PHE A 65 -12.70 -12.31 -7.16
CA PHE A 65 -13.50 -11.29 -6.49
C PHE A 65 -13.47 -10.04 -7.35
N ASN A 66 -14.64 -9.57 -7.79
CA ASN A 66 -14.72 -8.24 -8.40
C ASN A 66 -14.80 -7.20 -7.29
N VAL A 67 -14.11 -6.09 -7.49
CA VAL A 67 -14.02 -4.97 -6.55
C VAL A 67 -14.72 -3.77 -7.18
N TYR A 68 -15.74 -3.27 -6.49
CA TYR A 68 -16.58 -2.18 -6.96
C TYR A 68 -16.79 -1.15 -5.86
N LEU A 69 -17.30 0.02 -6.23
CA LEU A 69 -17.83 1.00 -5.31
C LEU A 69 -19.13 0.46 -4.67
N MET A 70 -19.14 0.33 -3.35
CA MET A 70 -20.23 -0.25 -2.57
C MET A 70 -20.65 0.66 -1.40
N ASP A 71 -21.89 0.51 -0.93
CA ASP A 71 -22.34 1.06 0.35
C ASP A 71 -21.81 0.26 1.57
N GLU A 72 -22.11 0.73 2.78
CA GLU A 72 -21.71 0.08 4.04
C GLU A 72 -22.30 -1.34 4.20
N GLU A 73 -23.38 -1.65 3.50
CA GLU A 73 -24.02 -2.97 3.50
C GLU A 73 -23.49 -3.91 2.40
N GLY A 74 -22.55 -3.45 1.57
CA GLY A 74 -21.93 -4.22 0.49
C GLY A 74 -22.76 -4.30 -0.80
N ASN A 75 -23.67 -3.35 -1.04
CA ASN A 75 -24.42 -3.23 -2.28
C ASN A 75 -23.78 -2.22 -3.24
N PRO A 76 -23.78 -2.46 -4.56
CA PRO A 76 -23.25 -1.50 -5.54
C PRO A 76 -23.97 -0.16 -5.49
N ILE A 77 -23.20 0.92 -5.59
CA ILE A 77 -23.70 2.30 -5.65
C ILE A 77 -23.14 3.06 -6.86
N ASP A 78 -23.83 4.12 -7.25
CA ASP A 78 -23.38 5.09 -8.25
C ASP A 78 -22.38 6.10 -7.65
N GLU A 79 -21.86 7.01 -8.48
CA GLU A 79 -20.90 8.07 -8.08
C GLU A 79 -21.48 9.06 -7.05
N ASP A 80 -22.81 9.19 -7.02
CA ASP A 80 -23.54 10.06 -6.09
C ASP A 80 -23.84 9.35 -4.75
N GLY A 81 -23.50 8.07 -4.63
CA GLY A 81 -23.72 7.24 -3.45
C GLY A 81 -25.14 6.67 -3.33
N ASN A 82 -25.92 6.66 -4.41
CA ASN A 82 -27.23 6.01 -4.44
C ASN A 82 -27.09 4.54 -4.87
N PRO A 83 -28.04 3.66 -4.49
CA PRO A 83 -28.06 2.28 -4.99
C PRO A 83 -28.04 2.25 -6.52
N LEU A 84 -27.13 1.45 -7.09
CA LEU A 84 -26.96 1.31 -8.53
C LEU A 84 -28.27 0.84 -9.19
N GLU A 85 -28.67 1.47 -10.31
CA GLU A 85 -29.93 1.12 -10.99
C GLU A 85 -29.85 -0.27 -11.66
N GLU A 86 -31.00 -0.93 -11.79
CA GLU A 86 -31.06 -2.26 -12.42
C GLU A 86 -30.64 -2.18 -13.90
N GLY A 87 -29.53 -2.83 -14.24
CA GLY A 87 -28.99 -2.88 -15.60
C GLY A 87 -27.85 -1.91 -15.88
N GLU A 88 -27.43 -1.12 -14.88
CA GLU A 88 -26.19 -0.36 -14.93
C GLU A 88 -24.99 -1.23 -14.55
N ASP A 89 -23.83 -0.92 -15.13
CA ASP A 89 -22.59 -1.62 -14.85
C ASP A 89 -21.98 -1.10 -13.53
N PRO A 90 -21.53 -1.99 -12.61
CA PRO A 90 -20.88 -1.56 -11.38
C PRO A 90 -19.59 -0.77 -11.63
N ILE A 91 -19.38 0.26 -10.82
CA ILE A 91 -18.23 1.15 -10.91
C ILE A 91 -17.03 0.50 -10.19
N PRO A 92 -15.84 0.39 -10.79
CA PRO A 92 -14.65 -0.12 -10.11
C PRO A 92 -14.23 0.83 -8.96
N LEU A 93 -13.55 0.29 -7.95
CA LEU A 93 -13.19 1.08 -6.78
C LEU A 93 -11.97 1.96 -7.06
N SER A 94 -12.15 3.28 -7.00
CA SER A 94 -11.07 4.28 -7.05
C SER A 94 -10.58 4.60 -5.64
N ILE A 95 -9.25 4.62 -5.44
CA ILE A 95 -8.62 4.67 -4.13
C ILE A 95 -7.45 5.65 -4.19
N ASP A 96 -7.54 6.75 -3.44
CA ASP A 96 -6.37 7.58 -3.14
C ASP A 96 -5.55 6.92 -2.01
N LEU A 97 -4.38 6.38 -2.37
CA LEU A 97 -3.49 5.65 -1.45
C LEU A 97 -2.99 6.54 -0.32
N LEU A 98 -2.87 7.86 -0.53
CA LEU A 98 -2.39 8.79 0.49
C LEU A 98 -3.37 8.95 1.66
N GLN A 99 -4.62 8.50 1.51
CA GLN A 99 -5.59 8.47 2.62
C GLN A 99 -5.39 7.28 3.56
N TYR A 100 -4.57 6.30 3.19
CA TYR A 100 -4.43 5.03 3.89
C TYR A 100 -2.95 4.74 4.18
N GLN A 101 -2.34 5.59 4.99
CA GLN A 101 -0.94 5.49 5.39
C GLN A 101 -0.76 5.04 6.84
N GLY A 102 0.40 4.44 7.15
CA GLY A 102 0.68 3.92 8.48
C GLY A 102 -0.15 2.67 8.76
N GLY A 103 -0.90 2.63 9.87
CA GLY A 103 -1.81 1.53 10.20
C GLY A 103 -3.19 1.61 9.53
N GLU A 104 -3.51 2.69 8.82
CA GLU A 104 -4.80 2.88 8.15
C GLU A 104 -4.87 2.10 6.83
N SER A 105 -6.01 1.46 6.55
CA SER A 105 -6.20 0.66 5.33
C SER A 105 -7.64 0.69 4.83
N LEU A 106 -7.83 0.48 3.53
CA LEU A 106 -9.14 0.34 2.90
C LEU A 106 -9.44 -1.12 2.58
N THR A 107 -10.56 -1.64 3.08
CA THR A 107 -10.98 -3.02 2.79
C THR A 107 -11.38 -3.16 1.32
N LEU A 108 -10.82 -4.14 0.61
CA LEU A 108 -11.20 -4.53 -0.76
C LEU A 108 -12.13 -5.75 -0.75
N ILE A 109 -11.87 -6.69 0.16
CA ILE A 109 -12.62 -7.94 0.32
C ILE A 109 -12.89 -8.11 1.82
N ASN A 110 -14.16 -8.23 2.18
CA ASN A 110 -14.58 -8.41 3.56
C ASN A 110 -15.07 -9.85 3.82
N GLU A 111 -14.40 -10.57 4.73
CA GLU A 111 -14.78 -11.87 5.30
C GLU A 111 -15.33 -12.91 4.31
N GLN A 112 -14.77 -12.98 3.10
CA GLN A 112 -15.23 -13.94 2.10
C GLN A 112 -14.84 -15.37 2.47
N VAL A 113 -15.79 -16.30 2.34
CA VAL A 113 -15.56 -17.70 2.72
C VAL A 113 -14.75 -18.41 1.62
N VAL A 114 -13.50 -18.73 1.91
CA VAL A 114 -12.55 -19.35 0.98
C VAL A 114 -12.09 -20.72 1.53
N PRO A 115 -11.87 -21.74 0.69
CA PRO A 115 -11.27 -23.00 1.12
C PRO A 115 -9.88 -22.80 1.74
N VAL A 116 -9.55 -23.58 2.77
CA VAL A 116 -8.18 -23.61 3.30
C VAL A 116 -7.23 -24.19 2.26
N GLY A 117 -6.03 -23.61 2.15
CA GLY A 117 -5.07 -24.03 1.14
C GLY A 117 -3.93 -23.06 0.92
N GLN A 118 -3.09 -23.39 -0.06
CA GLN A 118 -1.98 -22.54 -0.49
C GLN A 118 -2.38 -21.77 -1.74
N TYR A 119 -2.18 -20.45 -1.70
CA TYR A 119 -2.64 -19.53 -2.73
C TYR A 119 -1.51 -18.61 -3.21
N GLN A 120 -1.60 -18.17 -4.46
CA GLN A 120 -0.95 -16.95 -4.93
C GLN A 120 -2.05 -15.94 -5.27
N MET A 121 -1.73 -14.64 -5.32
CA MET A 121 -2.72 -13.60 -5.58
C MET A 121 -2.36 -12.75 -6.79
N CYS A 122 -3.37 -12.28 -7.51
CA CYS A 122 -3.27 -11.20 -8.49
C CYS A 122 -4.21 -10.06 -8.07
N LEU A 123 -3.73 -8.83 -8.08
CA LEU A 123 -4.54 -7.61 -8.00
C LEU A 123 -4.57 -6.95 -9.38
N PHE A 124 -5.75 -6.56 -9.84
CA PHE A 124 -5.97 -5.95 -11.15
C PHE A 124 -6.31 -4.48 -10.97
N VAL A 125 -5.54 -3.61 -11.62
CA VAL A 125 -5.62 -2.17 -11.48
C VAL A 125 -5.69 -1.55 -12.87
N HIS A 126 -6.62 -0.65 -13.13
CA HIS A 126 -6.66 0.03 -14.43
C HIS A 126 -5.44 0.93 -14.61
N ASP A 127 -4.85 0.94 -15.80
CA ASP A 127 -3.79 1.87 -16.17
C ASP A 127 -4.36 3.27 -16.43
N GLY A 128 -3.50 4.28 -16.43
CA GLY A 128 -3.88 5.68 -16.62
C GLY A 128 -4.40 6.04 -18.01
N ASP A 129 -4.33 5.12 -18.98
CA ASP A 129 -4.95 5.26 -20.30
C ASP A 129 -6.29 4.52 -20.44
N HIS A 130 -6.80 3.92 -19.36
CA HIS A 130 -8.13 3.34 -19.33
C HIS A 130 -9.20 4.40 -19.66
N PRO A 131 -10.17 4.11 -20.56
CA PRO A 131 -11.07 5.12 -21.12
C PRO A 131 -12.04 5.77 -20.13
N ASP A 132 -12.56 4.98 -19.17
CA ASP A 132 -13.61 5.44 -18.26
C ASP A 132 -13.08 5.71 -16.83
N TYR A 133 -12.26 4.80 -16.29
CA TYR A 133 -11.74 4.87 -14.93
C TYR A 133 -10.20 4.75 -14.88
N PRO A 134 -9.44 5.79 -15.25
CA PRO A 134 -7.98 5.77 -15.24
C PRO A 134 -7.39 5.95 -13.84
N SER A 135 -6.29 5.26 -13.56
CA SER A 135 -5.43 5.57 -12.41
C SER A 135 -4.56 6.79 -12.69
N TYR A 136 -4.25 7.61 -11.69
CA TYR A 136 -3.49 8.85 -11.88
C TYR A 136 -2.72 9.31 -10.65
N VAL A 137 -1.79 10.25 -10.86
CA VAL A 137 -1.06 10.98 -9.82
C VAL A 137 -1.31 12.47 -9.99
N ILE A 138 -1.42 13.20 -8.88
CA ILE A 138 -1.34 14.65 -8.82
C ILE A 138 -0.11 15.00 -7.99
N GLU A 139 0.87 15.65 -8.61
CA GLU A 139 2.07 16.11 -7.91
C GLU A 139 1.79 17.35 -7.06
N SER A 140 2.58 17.54 -6.01
CA SER A 140 2.52 18.78 -5.25
C SER A 140 2.82 19.98 -6.14
N GLU A 141 2.07 21.07 -5.91
CA GLU A 141 2.12 22.31 -6.70
C GLU A 141 1.58 22.22 -8.14
N ASN A 142 1.17 21.04 -8.62
CA ASN A 142 0.59 20.84 -9.96
C ASN A 142 -0.80 20.20 -9.88
N THR A 143 -1.84 20.92 -10.30
CA THR A 143 -3.22 20.39 -10.26
C THR A 143 -3.58 19.48 -11.44
N THR A 144 -2.61 19.11 -12.29
CA THR A 144 -2.86 18.31 -13.49
C THR A 144 -2.72 16.84 -13.15
N SER A 145 -3.74 16.04 -13.42
CA SER A 145 -3.64 14.59 -13.30
C SER A 145 -2.72 14.03 -14.38
N MET A 146 -1.75 13.23 -13.95
CA MET A 146 -0.85 12.49 -14.82
C MET A 146 -1.19 11.00 -14.78
N PRO A 147 -1.15 10.29 -15.93
CA PRO A 147 -1.54 8.88 -15.97
C PRO A 147 -0.61 8.03 -15.11
N LEU A 148 -1.19 7.08 -14.37
CA LEU A 148 -0.45 6.12 -13.56
C LEU A 148 -0.58 4.73 -14.18
N SER A 149 0.53 4.13 -14.59
CA SER A 149 0.54 2.73 -15.03
C SER A 149 1.00 1.80 -13.93
N VAL A 150 0.23 0.75 -13.69
CA VAL A 150 0.63 -0.34 -12.81
C VAL A 150 1.28 -1.41 -13.67
N SER A 151 2.57 -1.22 -13.93
CA SER A 151 3.38 -2.10 -14.79
C SER A 151 3.40 -3.54 -14.27
N GLY A 152 2.58 -4.38 -14.90
CA GLY A 152 2.39 -5.79 -14.57
C GLY A 152 2.48 -6.65 -15.82
N ASN A 153 3.68 -6.89 -16.34
CA ASN A 153 3.89 -7.88 -17.40
C ASN A 153 3.78 -9.29 -16.84
N GLY A 154 2.54 -9.69 -16.49
CA GLY A 154 2.23 -10.99 -15.98
C GLY A 154 0.75 -11.25 -16.17
N LYS A 155 0.40 -12.07 -17.18
CA LYS A 155 -0.90 -12.73 -17.17
C LYS A 155 -1.08 -13.34 -15.78
N CYS A 156 -2.17 -13.03 -15.08
CA CYS A 156 -2.51 -13.82 -13.90
C CYS A 156 -2.61 -15.28 -14.38
N PRO A 157 -1.70 -16.20 -13.98
CA PRO A 157 -1.37 -17.37 -14.82
C PRO A 157 -2.51 -18.35 -15.13
N THR A 158 -3.70 -18.16 -14.56
CA THR A 158 -4.83 -19.10 -14.62
C THR A 158 -6.21 -18.45 -14.59
N ALA A 159 -6.37 -17.12 -14.64
CA ALA A 159 -7.72 -16.56 -14.84
C ALA A 159 -8.17 -16.90 -16.26
N ASN A 160 -9.32 -17.57 -16.40
CA ASN A 160 -9.91 -17.79 -17.71
C ASN A 160 -10.38 -16.43 -18.26
N GLY A 161 -9.55 -15.79 -19.07
CA GLY A 161 -9.79 -14.46 -19.62
C GLY A 161 -8.47 -13.73 -19.84
N GLU A 162 -8.30 -13.11 -21.01
CA GLU A 162 -7.33 -12.02 -21.14
C GLU A 162 -8.06 -10.78 -20.61
N GLU A 163 -7.40 -10.01 -19.73
CA GLU A 163 -7.88 -8.67 -19.40
C GLU A 163 -7.77 -7.77 -20.63
N ASP A 164 -8.48 -6.65 -20.60
CA ASP A 164 -8.24 -5.61 -21.59
C ASP A 164 -6.80 -5.08 -21.52
N GLU A 165 -6.41 -4.35 -22.56
CA GLU A 165 -5.07 -3.78 -22.69
C GLU A 165 -4.80 -2.60 -21.74
N PHE A 166 -5.82 -2.14 -21.00
CA PHE A 166 -5.77 -0.99 -20.10
C PHE A 166 -5.78 -1.42 -18.63
N THR A 167 -5.47 -2.69 -18.34
CA THR A 167 -5.47 -3.24 -16.99
C THR A 167 -4.09 -3.81 -16.65
N GLY A 168 -3.43 -3.15 -15.70
CA GLY A 168 -2.22 -3.60 -15.03
C GLY A 168 -2.49 -4.75 -14.05
N ILE A 169 -1.50 -5.64 -13.87
CA ILE A 169 -1.61 -6.84 -13.01
C ILE A 169 -0.45 -6.93 -12.02
N LEU A 170 -0.74 -6.76 -10.74
CA LEU A 170 0.20 -7.04 -9.66
C LEU A 170 0.11 -8.51 -9.23
N PHE A 171 1.01 -9.34 -9.75
CA PHE A 171 1.08 -10.77 -9.38
C PHE A 171 2.01 -11.01 -8.19
N PHE A 172 1.47 -11.55 -7.10
CA PHE A 172 2.20 -11.94 -5.88
C PHE A 172 2.79 -13.34 -6.02
N ASN A 173 4.07 -13.37 -6.42
CA ASN A 173 4.80 -14.60 -6.76
C ASN A 173 4.91 -15.59 -5.59
N ASN A 174 5.07 -15.09 -4.36
CA ASN A 174 5.19 -15.92 -3.18
C ASN A 174 3.81 -16.47 -2.80
N ALA A 175 3.75 -17.78 -2.62
CA ALA A 175 2.52 -18.41 -2.15
C ALA A 175 2.34 -18.16 -0.64
N PHE A 176 1.11 -17.87 -0.24
CA PHE A 176 0.69 -17.76 1.16
C PHE A 176 -0.32 -18.85 1.50
N THR A 177 -0.58 -19.04 2.79
CA THR A 177 -1.52 -20.05 3.26
C THR A 177 -2.76 -19.36 3.81
N ILE A 178 -3.94 -19.83 3.37
CA ILE A 178 -5.22 -19.53 3.99
C ILE A 178 -5.54 -20.68 4.96
N ASN A 179 -5.60 -20.39 6.26
CA ASN A 179 -5.79 -21.36 7.35
C ASN A 179 -6.82 -20.87 8.36
N THR A 180 -7.39 -21.77 9.16
CA THR A 180 -8.34 -21.36 10.21
C THR A 180 -7.63 -20.65 11.38
N PRO A 181 -8.32 -19.78 12.13
CA PRO A 181 -9.67 -19.27 11.89
C PRO A 181 -9.73 -17.97 11.05
N ASN A 182 -8.66 -17.18 11.00
CA ASN A 182 -8.67 -15.83 10.43
C ASN A 182 -7.51 -15.64 9.44
N ASN A 183 -7.75 -14.87 8.37
CA ASN A 183 -6.82 -14.61 7.27
C ASN A 183 -7.01 -13.18 6.80
N ASP A 184 -6.33 -12.27 7.48
CA ASP A 184 -6.45 -10.84 7.23
C ASP A 184 -5.17 -10.37 6.56
N TYR A 185 -5.31 -9.87 5.34
CA TYR A 185 -4.19 -9.47 4.51
C TYR A 185 -4.31 -8.00 4.07
N VAL A 186 -3.18 -7.35 3.90
CA VAL A 186 -3.07 -6.00 3.33
C VAL A 186 -2.14 -6.06 2.12
N VAL A 187 -2.60 -5.47 1.01
CA VAL A 187 -1.73 -5.08 -0.10
C VAL A 187 -1.06 -3.78 0.32
N GLU A 188 0.21 -3.87 0.68
CA GLU A 188 0.96 -2.71 1.13
C GLU A 188 1.76 -2.13 -0.01
N PHE A 189 1.39 -0.93 -0.44
CA PHE A 189 2.19 -0.12 -1.34
C PHE A 189 3.29 0.56 -0.53
N ASP A 190 4.43 0.78 -1.15
CA ASP A 190 5.51 1.58 -0.57
C ASP A 190 5.83 2.62 -1.62
N LEU A 191 4.98 3.65 -1.71
CA LEU A 191 5.04 4.61 -2.81
C LEU A 191 6.36 5.37 -2.82
N ARG A 192 6.96 5.73 -1.66
CA ARG A 192 8.27 6.41 -1.64
C ARG A 192 9.34 5.61 -2.37
N ARG A 193 9.33 4.28 -2.21
CA ARG A 193 10.21 3.39 -2.97
C ARG A 193 9.71 3.14 -4.40
N GLY A 194 8.40 3.12 -4.57
CA GLY A 194 7.71 2.47 -5.68
C GLY A 194 7.25 3.35 -6.82
N LEU A 195 6.90 4.60 -6.53
CA LEU A 195 6.34 5.52 -7.50
C LEU A 195 7.46 6.17 -8.30
N LYS A 196 7.37 6.10 -9.62
CA LYS A 196 8.41 6.63 -10.51
C LYS A 196 7.82 7.35 -11.69
N GLU A 197 8.43 8.44 -12.10
CA GLU A 197 8.17 9.03 -13.41
C GLU A 197 8.45 7.99 -14.51
N ALA A 198 7.54 7.89 -15.47
CA ALA A 198 7.69 7.01 -16.61
C ALA A 198 8.89 7.47 -17.46
N THR A 199 9.79 6.55 -17.79
CA THR A 199 10.96 6.87 -18.61
C THR A 199 10.66 6.71 -20.10
N GLY A 200 11.19 7.61 -20.95
CA GLY A 200 11.15 7.45 -22.40
C GLY A 200 10.11 8.34 -23.08
N ASN A 201 9.25 7.77 -23.91
CA ASN A 201 8.17 8.51 -24.60
C ASN A 201 6.83 8.41 -23.88
N ASP A 202 6.77 7.68 -22.78
CA ASP A 202 5.57 7.49 -21.99
C ASP A 202 5.51 8.63 -20.97
N GLU A 203 4.45 9.44 -21.02
CA GLU A 203 4.20 10.50 -20.04
C GLU A 203 3.51 9.89 -18.81
N GLY A 204 3.81 10.39 -17.61
CA GLY A 204 3.14 10.02 -16.37
C GLY A 204 4.01 9.24 -15.39
N PHE A 205 3.39 8.35 -14.62
CA PHE A 205 4.01 7.60 -13.52
C PHE A 205 3.83 6.09 -13.67
N THR A 206 4.68 5.34 -12.97
CA THR A 206 4.59 3.90 -12.83
C THR A 206 4.76 3.47 -11.38
N ILE A 207 4.09 2.39 -10.98
CA ILE A 207 4.37 1.69 -9.71
C ILE A 207 5.29 0.51 -9.98
N GLN A 208 6.43 0.48 -9.29
CA GLN A 208 7.32 -0.66 -9.33
C GLN A 208 6.72 -1.86 -8.62
N ARG A 209 6.76 -3.04 -9.26
CA ARG A 209 6.26 -4.26 -8.63
C ARG A 209 6.96 -4.59 -7.31
N THR A 210 8.24 -4.28 -7.18
CA THR A 210 9.07 -4.62 -6.00
C THR A 210 8.71 -3.82 -4.75
N SER A 211 7.98 -2.71 -4.89
CA SER A 211 7.52 -1.88 -3.78
C SER A 211 6.09 -2.20 -3.34
N VAL A 212 5.52 -3.33 -3.79
CA VAL A 212 4.18 -3.75 -3.36
C VAL A 212 4.25 -5.13 -2.71
N SER A 213 3.83 -5.20 -1.46
CA SER A 213 3.88 -6.40 -0.63
C SER A 213 2.49 -6.91 -0.30
N LEU A 214 2.38 -8.22 -0.04
CA LEU A 214 1.19 -8.82 0.54
C LEU A 214 1.53 -9.23 1.96
N VAL A 215 0.92 -8.58 2.92
CA VAL A 215 1.24 -8.72 4.34
C VAL A 215 0.09 -9.39 5.07
N ASN A 216 0.39 -10.34 5.95
CA ASN A 216 -0.60 -10.96 6.83
C ASN A 216 -0.62 -10.21 8.15
N THR A 217 -1.72 -9.50 8.45
CA THR A 217 -1.77 -8.55 9.56
C THR A 217 -1.72 -9.22 10.94
N ILE A 218 -2.03 -10.53 11.03
CA ILE A 218 -1.93 -11.28 12.29
C ILE A 218 -0.47 -11.54 12.70
N LEU A 219 0.49 -11.30 11.80
CA LEU A 219 1.93 -11.50 12.02
C LEU A 219 2.69 -10.16 12.04
N THR A 220 1.97 -9.06 12.23
CA THR A 220 2.55 -7.72 12.21
C THR A 220 2.23 -6.94 13.48
N GLY A 221 3.13 -6.03 13.84
CA GLY A 221 2.91 -4.98 14.83
C GLY A 221 3.00 -3.59 14.21
N GLU A 222 2.88 -2.58 15.06
CA GLU A 222 3.01 -1.17 14.69
C GLU A 222 4.26 -0.57 15.33
N ILE A 223 4.91 0.37 14.65
CA ILE A 223 5.89 1.26 15.27
C ILE A 223 5.40 2.70 15.10
N SER A 224 5.23 3.43 16.19
CA SER A 224 4.85 4.84 16.12
C SER A 224 5.58 5.66 17.18
N GLY A 225 5.58 6.97 17.03
CA GLY A 225 6.26 7.83 17.99
C GLY A 225 6.25 9.29 17.60
N THR A 226 7.04 10.06 18.34
CA THR A 226 7.17 11.50 18.14
C THR A 226 8.59 11.91 17.79
N VAL A 227 8.71 13.03 17.07
CA VAL A 227 9.96 13.76 16.85
C VAL A 227 9.82 15.11 17.57
N SER A 228 10.78 15.44 18.43
CA SER A 228 10.75 16.73 19.13
C SER A 228 10.88 17.88 18.13
N SER A 229 10.19 19.00 18.39
CA SER A 229 10.31 20.19 17.51
C SER A 229 11.74 20.73 17.47
N THR A 230 12.49 20.58 18.56
CA THR A 230 13.91 20.96 18.59
C THR A 230 14.73 20.09 17.66
N LEU A 231 14.53 18.77 17.67
CA LEU A 231 15.24 17.87 16.77
C LEU A 231 14.86 18.11 15.30
N TYR A 232 13.58 18.41 15.06
CA TYR A 232 13.08 18.81 13.75
C TYR A 232 13.82 20.04 13.20
N ASP A 233 13.83 21.14 13.97
CA ASP A 233 14.50 22.39 13.59
C ASP A 233 16.03 22.25 13.49
N ASP A 234 16.64 21.48 14.39
CA ASP A 234 18.08 21.24 14.42
C ASP A 234 18.53 20.44 13.18
N CYS A 235 17.72 19.49 12.69
CA CYS A 235 18.03 18.75 11.47
C CYS A 235 18.18 19.69 10.27
N GLU A 236 17.20 20.58 10.04
CA GLU A 236 17.26 21.56 8.95
C GLU A 236 18.42 22.56 9.14
N THR A 237 18.68 22.98 10.38
CA THR A 237 19.74 23.95 10.69
C THR A 237 21.14 23.38 10.44
N ASP A 238 21.34 22.10 10.76
CA ASP A 238 22.64 21.43 10.68
C ASP A 238 22.90 20.79 9.30
N THR A 239 21.86 20.64 8.48
CA THR A 239 21.93 19.96 7.18
C THR A 239 21.70 20.95 6.05
N GLU A 240 22.68 21.18 5.18
CA GLU A 240 22.46 22.01 4.00
C GLU A 240 21.60 21.26 2.98
N SER A 241 20.52 21.89 2.48
CA SER A 241 19.71 21.33 1.40
C SER A 241 19.51 22.35 0.27
N ILE A 242 19.62 21.87 -0.98
CA ILE A 242 19.34 22.62 -2.21
C ILE A 242 17.92 22.34 -2.69
N THR A 243 17.43 21.13 -2.46
CA THR A 243 16.15 20.57 -2.95
C THR A 243 14.99 20.85 -1.99
N GLY A 244 15.29 21.26 -0.75
CA GLY A 244 14.30 21.42 0.33
C GLY A 244 14.42 20.32 1.38
N TYR A 245 13.55 20.36 2.39
CA TYR A 245 13.54 19.37 3.46
C TYR A 245 12.26 18.55 3.39
N ALA A 246 12.40 17.25 3.57
CA ALA A 246 11.31 16.34 3.86
C ALA A 246 11.71 15.44 5.01
N HIS A 247 10.86 15.39 6.04
CA HIS A 247 11.17 14.72 7.28
C HIS A 247 10.53 13.34 7.32
N ALA A 248 11.36 12.34 7.61
CA ALA A 248 10.91 10.96 7.61
C ALA A 248 11.70 10.09 8.60
N LEU A 249 11.09 8.98 8.97
CA LEU A 249 11.74 7.85 9.61
C LEU A 249 11.97 6.76 8.56
N TYR A 250 13.13 6.14 8.62
CA TYR A 250 13.54 5.03 7.77
C TYR A 250 13.72 3.80 8.67
N LEU A 251 13.01 2.72 8.37
CA LEU A 251 13.07 1.49 9.15
C LEU A 251 14.08 0.53 8.52
N TYR A 252 15.06 0.07 9.29
CA TYR A 252 16.11 -0.85 8.86
C TYR A 252 15.98 -2.18 9.58
N GLN A 253 16.14 -3.29 8.87
CA GLN A 253 16.11 -4.61 9.48
C GLN A 253 17.38 -4.86 10.31
N GLY A 254 17.20 -5.25 11.57
CA GLY A 254 18.27 -5.60 12.50
C GLY A 254 18.85 -4.41 13.25
N ASP A 255 19.99 -4.67 13.90
CA ASP A 255 20.79 -3.66 14.59
C ASP A 255 21.75 -3.00 13.59
N VAL A 256 21.39 -1.81 13.10
CA VAL A 256 22.11 -1.08 12.07
C VAL A 256 22.66 0.20 12.68
N ASP A 257 23.99 0.34 12.65
CA ASP A 257 24.67 1.58 13.05
C ASP A 257 24.31 2.72 12.07
N ILE A 258 24.17 3.95 12.58
CA ILE A 258 23.80 5.14 11.79
C ILE A 258 24.71 5.36 10.57
N ASP A 259 26.02 5.10 10.69
CA ASP A 259 27.00 5.23 9.60
C ASP A 259 26.79 4.18 8.48
N SER A 260 25.95 3.17 8.71
CA SER A 260 25.60 2.11 7.76
C SER A 260 24.15 2.19 7.28
N MET A 261 23.40 3.21 7.70
CA MET A 261 22.03 3.45 7.23
C MET A 261 22.07 4.13 5.87
N THR A 262 21.94 3.32 4.82
CA THR A 262 22.00 3.73 3.40
C THR A 262 20.62 4.05 2.83
N PRO A 263 20.53 4.80 1.71
CA PRO A 263 19.27 5.03 0.98
C PRO A 263 18.64 3.74 0.42
N PHE A 264 17.40 3.86 -0.09
CA PHE A 264 16.66 2.77 -0.75
C PHE A 264 17.43 2.10 -1.90
N ALA A 265 18.01 2.91 -2.80
CA ALA A 265 18.75 2.42 -3.97
C ALA A 265 19.97 1.52 -3.63
N GLU A 266 20.45 1.57 -2.39
CA GLU A 266 21.57 0.74 -1.91
C GLU A 266 21.10 -0.50 -1.12
N GLY A 267 19.79 -0.74 -1.09
CA GLY A 267 19.17 -1.84 -0.34
C GLY A 267 19.08 -1.55 1.15
N GLY A 268 18.98 -0.27 1.54
CA GLY A 268 18.97 0.18 2.92
C GLY A 268 17.68 -0.14 3.69
N PRO A 269 16.76 0.82 3.84
CA PRO A 269 15.54 0.64 4.63
C PRO A 269 14.60 -0.41 4.04
N VAL A 270 13.78 -1.02 4.89
CA VAL A 270 12.66 -1.89 4.49
C VAL A 270 11.43 -1.09 4.06
N THR A 271 11.21 0.07 4.69
CA THR A 271 10.13 1.02 4.43
C THR A 271 10.46 2.36 5.14
N ALA A 272 9.70 3.41 4.85
CA ALA A 272 9.83 4.72 5.47
C ALA A 272 8.45 5.33 5.79
N ALA A 273 8.42 6.23 6.77
CA ALA A 273 7.21 6.91 7.21
C ALA A 273 7.46 8.41 7.31
N ASN A 274 6.49 9.24 6.92
CA ASN A 274 6.59 10.68 7.01
C ASN A 274 6.46 11.15 8.45
N VAL A 275 7.17 12.22 8.76
CA VAL A 275 7.03 12.95 10.02
C VAL A 275 6.06 14.10 9.79
N VAL A 276 4.84 13.94 10.28
CA VAL A 276 3.73 14.87 10.03
C VAL A 276 3.37 15.61 11.32
N LEU A 277 3.07 16.91 11.21
CA LEU A 277 2.56 17.68 12.33
C LEU A 277 1.11 17.25 12.64
N ASP A 278 0.91 16.72 13.85
CA ASP A 278 -0.42 16.52 14.40
C ASP A 278 -0.94 17.86 14.94
N GLU A 279 -1.84 18.50 14.20
CA GLU A 279 -2.43 19.80 14.55
C GLU A 279 -3.24 19.79 15.86
N GLU A 280 -3.69 18.62 16.34
CA GLU A 280 -4.43 18.53 17.61
C GLU A 280 -3.48 18.53 18.81
N THR A 281 -2.38 17.77 18.70
CA THR A 281 -1.40 17.64 19.79
C THR A 281 -0.23 18.61 19.67
N ASN A 282 -0.06 19.23 18.50
CA ASN A 282 1.08 20.06 18.11
C ASN A 282 2.42 19.34 18.29
N MET A 283 2.45 18.04 17.96
CA MET A 283 3.63 17.19 17.97
C MET A 283 3.88 16.63 16.57
N TYR A 284 5.14 16.52 16.18
CA TYR A 284 5.51 15.78 14.98
C TYR A 284 5.44 14.29 15.26
N ARG A 285 4.67 13.56 14.46
CA ARG A 285 4.38 12.13 14.64
C ARG A 285 4.72 11.36 13.38
N TYR A 286 5.06 10.10 13.57
CA TYR A 286 5.24 9.14 12.49
C TYR A 286 4.63 7.80 12.91
N GLU A 287 4.33 6.97 11.92
CA GLU A 287 3.71 5.67 12.12
C GLU A 287 4.09 4.72 10.99
N PHE A 288 4.43 3.49 11.36
CA PHE A 288 4.64 2.35 10.49
C PHE A 288 3.61 1.29 10.85
N GLY A 289 2.69 1.02 9.93
CA GLY A 289 1.78 -0.11 10.03
C GLY A 289 2.38 -1.39 9.44
N PHE A 290 1.75 -2.52 9.74
CA PHE A 290 1.98 -3.79 9.06
C PHE A 290 3.44 -4.27 9.05
N ILE A 291 4.21 -3.95 10.11
CA ILE A 291 5.61 -4.36 10.22
C ILE A 291 5.69 -5.79 10.74
N SER A 292 6.39 -6.65 10.00
CA SER A 292 6.60 -8.04 10.40
C SER A 292 7.36 -8.14 11.72
N GLU A 293 7.12 -9.22 12.47
CA GLU A 293 7.89 -9.51 13.69
C GLU A 293 9.40 -9.54 13.44
N GLY A 294 10.17 -8.90 14.30
CA GLY A 294 11.62 -8.89 14.19
C GLY A 294 12.29 -7.76 14.98
N ASP A 295 13.61 -7.74 14.88
CA ASP A 295 14.45 -6.67 15.43
C ASP A 295 14.78 -5.66 14.33
N TYR A 296 14.72 -4.37 14.68
CA TYR A 296 14.86 -3.24 13.77
C TYR A 296 15.68 -2.09 14.38
N SER A 297 16.07 -1.17 13.51
CA SER A 297 16.61 0.15 13.83
C SER A 297 15.85 1.22 13.06
N LEU A 298 15.69 2.40 13.63
CA LEU A 298 15.05 3.55 13.01
C LEU A 298 16.06 4.66 12.79
N GLY A 299 16.07 5.24 11.58
CA GLY A 299 16.85 6.43 11.23
C GLY A 299 15.93 7.61 10.92
N TYR A 300 16.10 8.72 11.62
CA TYR A 300 15.45 9.99 11.35
C TYR A 300 16.26 10.85 10.39
N THR A 301 15.61 11.41 9.37
CA THR A 301 16.21 12.31 8.39
C THR A 301 15.29 13.49 8.06
N CYS A 302 15.88 14.61 7.62
CA CYS A 302 15.20 15.75 7.00
C CYS A 302 15.52 15.90 5.51
N THR A 303 16.27 14.96 4.93
CA THR A 303 16.64 14.92 3.50
C THR A 303 15.94 13.76 2.80
N ALA A 304 14.72 13.41 3.22
CA ALA A 304 14.01 12.24 2.67
C ALA A 304 13.66 12.42 1.19
N ASN A 305 13.43 13.66 0.76
CA ASN A 305 13.19 14.08 -0.61
C ASN A 305 14.41 13.89 -1.53
N ASP A 306 15.59 13.66 -0.94
CA ASP A 306 16.80 13.39 -1.71
C ASP A 306 17.01 11.90 -2.04
N ASP A 307 16.25 11.00 -1.40
CA ASP A 307 16.33 9.57 -1.65
C ASP A 307 15.26 9.11 -2.65
N SER A 308 15.67 8.20 -3.53
CA SER A 308 14.77 7.46 -4.42
C SER A 308 15.35 6.06 -4.67
N GLU A 309 14.50 5.12 -5.09
CA GLU A 309 14.94 3.78 -5.48
C GLU A 309 15.92 3.78 -6.68
N ASP A 310 15.98 4.86 -7.48
CA ASP A 310 16.97 5.00 -8.57
C ASP A 310 18.30 5.64 -8.13
N GLY A 311 18.36 6.09 -6.87
CA GLY A 311 19.51 6.75 -6.27
C GLY A 311 19.18 8.15 -5.77
N ILE A 312 20.22 8.84 -5.34
CA ILE A 312 20.09 10.21 -4.85
C ILE A 312 19.70 11.15 -6.00
N VAL A 313 18.72 12.01 -5.75
CA VAL A 313 18.24 13.01 -6.71
C VAL A 313 19.36 13.98 -7.12
N GLU A 314 19.22 14.62 -8.28
CA GLU A 314 20.26 15.53 -8.77
C GLU A 314 20.46 16.73 -7.83
N ASN A 315 21.69 16.91 -7.33
CA ASN A 315 22.07 17.93 -6.32
C ASN A 315 21.51 17.70 -4.91
N GLY A 316 20.91 16.54 -4.65
CA GLY A 316 20.54 16.10 -3.30
C GLY A 316 21.70 15.42 -2.56
N GLU A 317 21.55 15.28 -1.26
CA GLU A 317 22.42 14.49 -0.39
C GLU A 317 21.59 13.81 0.70
N PHE A 318 21.58 12.48 0.72
CA PHE A 318 20.89 11.73 1.75
C PHE A 318 21.77 11.51 2.99
N SER A 319 21.22 11.77 4.17
CA SER A 319 21.85 11.37 5.43
C SER A 319 20.82 11.08 6.52
N ILE A 320 21.15 10.16 7.43
CA ILE A 320 20.42 9.96 8.68
C ILE A 320 20.99 10.90 9.74
N TYR A 321 20.13 11.72 10.34
CA TYR A 321 20.49 12.72 11.34
C TYR A 321 20.52 12.15 12.76
N ARG A 322 19.59 11.24 13.09
CA ARG A 322 19.55 10.51 14.37
C ARG A 322 19.09 9.08 14.15
N ALA A 323 19.50 8.17 15.02
CA ALA A 323 19.08 6.77 14.94
C ALA A 323 18.81 6.18 16.32
N GLU A 324 17.88 5.22 16.36
CA GLU A 324 17.59 4.37 17.51
C GLU A 324 17.66 2.90 17.05
N SER A 325 18.19 2.02 17.90
CA SER A 325 18.44 0.61 17.57
C SER A 325 17.83 -0.31 18.63
N ASN A 326 17.81 -1.63 18.36
CA ASN A 326 17.22 -2.65 19.24
C ASN A 326 15.70 -2.47 19.45
N ILE A 327 15.00 -2.09 18.38
CA ILE A 327 13.54 -1.98 18.37
C ILE A 327 12.99 -3.36 18.04
N SER A 328 12.22 -3.96 18.96
CA SER A 328 11.63 -5.28 18.76
C SER A 328 10.15 -5.13 18.42
N VAL A 329 9.75 -5.59 17.23
CA VAL A 329 8.35 -5.66 16.81
C VAL A 329 7.80 -7.04 17.12
N VAL A 330 6.64 -7.06 17.78
CA VAL A 330 5.89 -8.25 18.14
C VAL A 330 4.51 -8.15 17.49
N ALA A 331 3.95 -9.26 17.02
CA ALA A 331 2.63 -9.25 16.39
C ALA A 331 1.55 -8.74 17.36
N ASP A 332 0.62 -7.93 16.86
CA ASP A 332 -0.50 -7.35 17.62
C ASP A 332 -0.06 -6.44 18.80
N GLU A 333 1.17 -5.90 18.74
CA GLU A 333 1.69 -4.94 19.73
C GLU A 333 2.13 -3.62 19.07
N ASP A 334 1.91 -2.52 19.80
CA ASP A 334 2.38 -1.18 19.44
C ASP A 334 3.74 -0.92 20.07
N THR A 335 4.73 -0.57 19.25
CA THR A 335 6.08 -0.21 19.70
C THR A 335 6.27 1.29 19.61
N THR A 336 6.48 1.95 20.76
CA THR A 336 6.70 3.41 20.79
C THR A 336 8.19 3.75 20.82
N VAL A 337 8.64 4.62 19.89
CA VAL A 337 10.02 5.15 19.85
C VAL A 337 9.99 6.66 19.64
N ASP A 338 10.40 7.42 20.66
CA ASP A 338 10.43 8.88 20.60
C ASP A 338 11.84 9.42 20.34
N PHE A 339 11.95 10.31 19.36
CA PHE A 339 13.19 11.01 19.01
C PHE A 339 13.19 12.40 19.64
N ASN A 340 14.21 12.70 20.46
CA ASN A 340 14.29 13.95 21.23
C ASN A 340 15.49 14.81 20.88
#